data_AF-A0A7Y5BC65-F1
#
_entry.id   AF-A0A7Y5BC65-F1
#
_cell.length_a   1.000
_cell.length_b   1.000
_cell.length_c   1.000
_cell.angle_alpha   90.00
_cell.angle_beta   90.00
_cell.angle_gamma   90.00
#
_symmetry.space_group_name_H-M   'P 1'
#
loop_
_entity.id
_entity.type
_entity.pdbx_description
1 polymer ?
#
loop_
_entity_poly.entity_id
_entity_poly.type
_entity_poly.pdbx_seq_one_letter_code
_entity_poly.pdbx_strand_id
1 'polypeptide(L)'
;MRVLQAQPSSGFCGHRALERWMEEIKSPVKTRNEALAKLASRPLVSVDALSRSLSEVGVAHRVVSPELLNSETVPAILWLDRGHFVVVLSRSARGWIVFDPDDSEHSRSWSEDRLTAERGKLAIVR
;
A
#
# COMPACT_ATOMS: atom_id res chain seq x y z
N MET A 1 0.19 -3.00 22.51
CA MET A 1 0.77 -2.44 21.27
C MET A 1 1.35 -3.57 20.45
N ARG A 2 0.97 -3.71 19.17
CA ARG A 2 1.59 -4.68 18.25
C ARG A 2 2.62 -3.89 17.43
N VAL A 3 3.89 -4.25 17.56
CA VAL A 3 5.00 -3.64 16.83
C VAL A 3 4.86 -4.04 15.36
N LEU A 4 4.73 -3.06 14.46
CA LEU A 4 4.87 -3.29 13.01
C LEU A 4 6.35 -3.62 12.77
N GLN A 5 6.64 -4.87 12.45
CA GLN A 5 8.01 -5.28 12.17
C GLN A 5 8.47 -4.69 10.83
N ALA A 6 9.70 -4.20 10.79
CA ALA A 6 10.40 -3.87 9.54
C ALA A 6 10.34 -5.02 8.53
N GLN A 7 10.48 -4.70 7.25
CA GLN A 7 10.67 -5.72 6.23
C GLN A 7 11.87 -6.61 6.58
N PRO A 8 11.70 -7.95 6.59
CA PRO A 8 12.79 -8.87 6.94
C PRO A 8 13.92 -8.93 5.88
N SER A 9 13.68 -8.46 4.66
CA SER A 9 14.64 -8.44 3.54
C SER A 9 14.16 -7.51 2.43
N SER A 10 15.07 -7.02 1.58
CA SER A 10 14.74 -6.21 0.41
C SER A 10 13.76 -6.95 -0.52
N GLY A 11 12.60 -6.34 -0.79
CA GLY A 11 11.61 -6.83 -1.75
C GLY A 11 10.18 -6.95 -1.21
N PHE A 12 10.00 -7.13 0.10
CA PHE A 12 8.68 -7.38 0.71
C PHE A 12 7.82 -6.13 0.92
N CYS A 13 8.17 -5.00 0.30
CA CYS A 13 7.43 -3.75 0.45
C CYS A 13 5.99 -3.88 -0.03
N GLY A 14 5.74 -4.69 -1.07
CA GLY A 14 4.39 -4.98 -1.55
C GLY A 14 3.54 -5.75 -0.53
N HIS A 15 4.10 -6.74 0.19
CA HIS A 15 3.37 -7.48 1.23
C HIS A 15 3.04 -6.60 2.43
N ARG A 16 4.01 -5.80 2.88
CA ARG A 16 3.81 -4.86 3.99
C ARG A 16 2.83 -3.76 3.64
N ALA A 17 2.90 -3.23 2.41
CA ALA A 17 1.93 -2.26 1.93
C ALA A 17 0.52 -2.86 1.85
N LEU A 18 0.38 -4.10 1.35
CA LEU A 18 -0.89 -4.81 1.34
C LEU A 18 -1.45 -5.03 2.75
N GLU A 19 -0.61 -5.56 3.67
CA GLU A 19 -0.98 -5.80 5.07
C GLU A 19 -1.51 -4.52 5.72
N ARG A 20 -0.74 -3.42 5.59
CA ARG A 20 -1.09 -2.11 6.17
C ARG A 20 -2.35 -1.52 5.55
N TRP A 21 -2.50 -1.58 4.22
CA TRP A 21 -3.69 -1.07 3.54
C TRP A 21 -4.96 -1.84 3.95
N MET A 22 -4.87 -3.17 4.03
CA MET A 22 -5.98 -4.02 4.50
C MET A 22 -6.36 -3.74 5.96
N GLU A 23 -5.40 -3.42 6.82
CA GLU A 23 -5.66 -2.91 8.17
C GLU A 23 -6.39 -1.58 8.19
N GLU A 24 -6.06 -0.66 7.29
CA GLU A 24 -6.72 0.64 7.22
C GLU A 24 -8.16 0.55 6.71
N ILE A 25 -8.43 -0.27 5.70
CA ILE A 25 -9.81 -0.51 5.23
C ILE A 25 -10.62 -1.44 6.15
N LYS A 26 -10.05 -1.83 7.30
CA LYS A 26 -10.65 -2.71 8.32
C LYS A 26 -11.08 -4.07 7.77
N SER A 27 -10.28 -4.62 6.86
CA SER A 27 -10.48 -5.97 6.34
C SER A 27 -10.39 -7.00 7.49
N PRO A 28 -11.23 -8.04 7.51
CA PRO A 28 -11.13 -9.13 8.48
C PRO A 28 -9.73 -9.75 8.49
N VAL A 29 -9.24 -10.11 9.68
CA VAL A 29 -7.91 -10.71 9.87
C VAL A 29 -7.74 -11.97 9.02
N LYS A 30 -8.78 -12.81 8.94
CA LYS A 30 -8.78 -14.02 8.10
C LYS A 30 -8.55 -13.68 6.61
N THR A 31 -9.34 -12.77 6.06
CA THR A 31 -9.23 -12.30 4.67
C THR A 31 -7.85 -11.71 4.37
N ARG A 32 -7.30 -10.92 5.31
CA ARG A 32 -5.94 -10.36 5.18
C ARG A 32 -4.88 -11.45 5.15
N ASN A 33 -4.95 -12.42 6.05
CA ASN A 33 -3.99 -13.53 6.09
C ASN A 33 -4.08 -14.39 4.82
N GLU A 34 -5.28 -14.64 4.31
CA GLU A 34 -5.49 -15.35 3.05
C GLU A 34 -4.86 -14.58 1.88
N ALA A 35 -5.09 -13.27 1.79
CA ALA A 35 -4.50 -12.42 0.74
C ALA A 35 -2.97 -12.41 0.79
N LEU A 36 -2.37 -12.30 1.99
CA LEU A 36 -0.93 -12.38 2.16
C LEU A 36 -0.38 -13.76 1.81
N ALA A 37 -1.10 -14.83 2.16
CA ALA A 37 -0.71 -16.21 1.82
C ALA A 37 -0.66 -16.45 0.30
N LYS A 38 -1.54 -15.81 -0.49
CA LYS A 38 -1.49 -15.85 -1.95
C LYS A 38 -0.21 -15.26 -2.54
N LEU A 39 0.48 -14.39 -1.79
CA LEU A 39 1.74 -13.75 -2.19
C LEU A 39 2.98 -14.43 -1.59
N ALA A 40 2.81 -15.39 -0.68
CA ALA A 40 3.86 -15.88 0.22
C ALA A 40 5.03 -16.59 -0.47
N SER A 41 4.94 -16.90 -1.77
CA SER A 41 6.02 -17.49 -2.56
C SER A 41 6.84 -16.50 -3.39
N ARG A 42 6.53 -15.19 -3.33
CA ARG A 42 7.13 -14.19 -4.23
C ARG A 42 7.67 -13.01 -3.42
N PRO A 43 9.00 -12.82 -3.29
CA PRO A 43 9.57 -11.67 -2.59
C PRO A 43 9.43 -10.37 -3.39
N LEU A 44 9.14 -10.41 -4.70
CA LEU A 44 8.88 -9.25 -5.53
C LEU A 44 7.50 -9.40 -6.16
N VAL A 45 6.57 -8.52 -5.79
CA VAL A 45 5.17 -8.56 -6.26
C VAL A 45 4.87 -7.37 -7.16
N SER A 46 4.20 -7.62 -8.27
CA SER A 46 3.68 -6.55 -9.14
C SER A 46 2.34 -6.04 -8.63
N VAL A 47 1.90 -4.88 -9.13
CA VAL A 47 0.53 -4.36 -8.90
C VAL A 47 -0.53 -5.40 -9.29
N ASP A 48 -0.34 -6.09 -10.43
CA ASP A 48 -1.24 -7.16 -10.88
C ASP A 48 -1.31 -8.33 -9.90
N ALA A 49 -0.18 -8.68 -9.26
CA ALA A 49 -0.15 -9.76 -8.26
C ALA A 49 -0.91 -9.34 -6.99
N LEU A 50 -0.75 -8.09 -6.55
CA LEU A 50 -1.50 -7.54 -5.42
C LEU A 50 -3.01 -7.49 -5.72
N SER A 51 -3.38 -6.95 -6.89
CA SER A 51 -4.77 -6.84 -7.35
C SER A 51 -5.42 -8.23 -7.46
N ARG A 52 -4.74 -9.20 -8.08
CA ARG A 52 -5.23 -10.58 -8.18
C ARG A 52 -5.47 -11.20 -6.81
N SER A 53 -4.53 -11.04 -5.87
CA SER A 53 -4.69 -11.56 -4.51
C SER A 53 -5.95 -11.00 -3.83
N LEU A 54 -6.18 -9.68 -3.95
CA LEU A 54 -7.38 -9.02 -3.42
C LEU A 54 -8.67 -9.55 -4.06
N SER A 55 -8.70 -9.73 -5.39
CA SER A 55 -9.85 -10.31 -6.09
C SER A 55 -10.15 -11.74 -5.63
N GLU A 56 -9.13 -12.57 -5.47
CA GLU A 56 -9.29 -13.98 -5.03
C GLU A 56 -9.88 -14.11 -3.62
N VAL A 57 -9.69 -13.11 -2.77
CA VAL A 57 -10.27 -13.08 -1.41
C VAL A 57 -11.53 -12.20 -1.30
N GLY A 58 -12.08 -11.75 -2.43
CA GLY A 58 -13.33 -10.99 -2.47
C GLY A 58 -13.23 -9.55 -1.94
N VAL A 59 -12.04 -8.95 -1.95
CA VAL A 59 -11.86 -7.54 -1.54
C VAL A 59 -12.06 -6.63 -2.76
N ALA A 60 -13.13 -5.82 -2.70
CA ALA A 60 -13.39 -4.80 -3.68
C ALA A 60 -12.25 -3.76 -3.72
N HIS A 61 -11.72 -3.52 -4.91
CA HIS A 61 -10.65 -2.56 -5.15
C HIS A 61 -10.65 -2.15 -6.62
N ARG A 62 -9.96 -1.06 -6.93
CA ARG A 62 -9.70 -0.56 -8.29
C ARG A 62 -8.24 -0.20 -8.44
N VAL A 63 -7.70 -0.39 -9.65
CA VAL A 63 -6.39 0.13 -10.04
C VAL A 63 -6.61 1.42 -10.81
N VAL A 64 -6.02 2.51 -10.34
CA VAL A 64 -6.18 3.85 -10.91
C VAL A 64 -4.83 4.51 -11.13
N SER A 65 -4.80 5.54 -11.98
CA SER A 65 -3.63 6.41 -12.08
C SER A 65 -3.49 7.26 -10.80
N PRO A 66 -2.27 7.55 -10.33
CA PRO A 66 -2.05 8.29 -9.08
C PRO A 66 -2.63 9.70 -9.07
N GLU A 67 -2.77 10.37 -10.21
CA GLU A 67 -3.39 11.69 -10.30
C GLU A 67 -4.87 11.69 -9.87
N LEU A 68 -5.51 10.52 -9.80
CA LEU A 68 -6.87 10.38 -9.30
C LEU A 68 -6.94 10.25 -7.77
N LEU A 69 -5.80 10.22 -7.07
CA LEU A 69 -5.77 10.17 -5.62
C LEU A 69 -6.28 11.48 -5.00
N ASN A 70 -7.25 11.34 -4.10
CA ASN A 70 -7.80 12.44 -3.31
C ASN A 70 -8.20 11.92 -1.91
N SER A 71 -8.85 12.78 -1.11
CA SER A 71 -9.27 12.42 0.25
C SER A 71 -10.31 11.30 0.33
N GLU A 72 -11.04 11.01 -0.75
CA GLU A 72 -12.06 9.96 -0.80
C GLU A 72 -11.49 8.61 -1.26
N THR A 73 -10.34 8.62 -1.94
CA THR A 73 -9.71 7.41 -2.48
C THR A 73 -8.61 6.87 -1.58
N VAL A 74 -8.35 7.50 -0.43
CA VAL A 74 -7.43 7.01 0.61
C VAL A 74 -8.19 6.15 1.63
N PRO A 75 -7.57 5.10 2.20
CA PRO A 75 -6.18 4.69 2.02
C PRO A 75 -5.92 4.07 0.64
N ALA A 76 -4.71 4.22 0.12
CA ALA A 76 -4.30 3.72 -1.19
C ALA A 76 -2.91 3.09 -1.14
N ILE A 77 -2.69 1.98 -1.85
CA ILE A 77 -1.35 1.46 -2.11
C ILE A 77 -0.81 2.16 -3.35
N LEU A 78 0.36 2.79 -3.26
CA LEU A 78 1.02 3.47 -4.36
C LEU A 78 2.26 2.69 -4.80
N TRP A 79 2.37 2.39 -6.10
CA TRP A 79 3.58 1.82 -6.69
C TRP A 79 4.44 2.94 -7.28
N LEU A 80 5.65 3.12 -6.76
CA LEU A 80 6.59 4.17 -7.17
C LEU A 80 7.47 3.72 -8.34
N ASP A 81 7.96 4.69 -9.12
CA ASP A 81 8.81 4.45 -10.30
C ASP A 81 10.05 3.60 -9.98
N ARG A 82 10.61 3.76 -8.78
CA ARG A 82 11.78 3.02 -8.28
C ARG A 82 11.51 1.54 -7.95
N GLY A 83 10.31 1.03 -8.21
CA GLY A 83 9.94 -0.35 -7.92
C GLY A 83 9.59 -0.60 -6.45
N HIS A 84 9.07 0.42 -5.76
CA HIS A 84 8.75 0.38 -4.33
C HIS A 84 7.26 0.60 -4.07
N PHE A 85 6.72 0.00 -3.02
CA PHE A 85 5.33 0.20 -2.62
C PHE A 85 5.25 1.00 -1.32
N VAL A 86 4.37 1.99 -1.28
CA VAL A 86 4.01 2.75 -0.08
C VAL A 86 2.50 2.76 0.10
N VAL A 87 2.01 3.14 1.28
CA VAL A 87 0.57 3.30 1.55
C VAL A 87 0.28 4.74 1.90
N VAL A 88 -0.53 5.41 1.08
CA VAL A 88 -1.10 6.71 1.42
C VAL A 88 -2.27 6.45 2.37
N LEU A 89 -2.17 6.90 3.61
CA LEU A 89 -3.15 6.65 4.68
C LEU A 89 -4.25 7.71 4.69
N SER A 90 -3.88 8.98 4.53
CA SER A 90 -4.82 10.10 4.55
C SER A 90 -4.26 11.33 3.84
N ARG A 91 -5.14 12.27 3.50
CA ARG A 91 -4.79 13.61 3.02
C ARG A 91 -5.13 14.65 4.08
N SER A 92 -4.22 15.56 4.36
CA SER A 92 -4.41 16.72 5.23
C SER A 92 -4.09 18.01 4.47
N ALA A 93 -4.42 19.16 5.07
CA ALA A 93 -4.02 20.46 4.52
C ALA A 93 -2.49 20.65 4.40
N ARG A 94 -1.69 19.85 5.13
CA ARG A 94 -0.23 19.91 5.14
C ARG A 94 0.42 18.88 4.19
N GLY A 95 -0.39 18.10 3.47
CA GLY A 95 0.08 17.05 2.57
C GLY A 95 -0.48 15.68 2.94
N TRP A 96 0.21 14.64 2.48
CA TRP A 96 -0.20 13.25 2.52
C TRP A 96 0.48 12.50 3.64
N ILE A 97 -0.28 11.73 4.41
CA ILE A 97 0.29 10.84 5.42
C ILE A 97 0.59 9.52 4.73
N VAL A 98 1.87 9.16 4.64
CA VAL A 98 2.36 8.00 3.89
C VAL A 98 3.08 7.06 4.84
N PHE A 99 2.69 5.78 4.82
CA PHE A 99 3.45 4.69 5.40
C PHE A 99 4.42 4.14 4.36
N ASP A 100 5.70 4.18 4.67
CA ASP A 100 6.74 3.56 3.86
C ASP A 100 7.17 2.25 4.54
N PRO A 101 6.95 1.09 3.92
CA PRO A 101 7.38 -0.21 4.41
C PRO A 101 8.87 -0.36 4.77
N ASP A 102 9.76 0.48 4.24
CA ASP A 102 11.19 0.48 4.60
C ASP A 102 11.46 1.24 5.90
N ASP A 103 10.58 2.17 6.27
CA ASP A 103 10.71 3.03 7.44
C ASP A 103 9.83 2.51 8.59
N SER A 104 10.17 1.30 9.01
CA SER A 104 9.38 0.33 9.80
C SER A 104 8.61 0.81 11.04
N GLU A 105 8.80 2.03 11.49
CA GLU A 105 8.22 2.51 12.75
C GLU A 105 7.15 3.58 12.57
N HIS A 106 7.13 4.37 11.49
CA HIS A 106 6.28 5.57 11.44
C HIS A 106 5.74 5.94 10.05
N SER A 107 4.52 6.49 10.01
CA SER A 107 4.02 7.21 8.83
C SER A 107 4.65 8.60 8.77
N ARG A 108 5.07 9.03 7.58
CA ARG A 108 5.64 10.36 7.33
C ARG A 108 4.66 11.26 6.58
N SER A 109 4.78 12.57 6.80
CA SER A 109 4.10 13.56 5.95
C SER A 109 4.91 13.77 4.67
N TRP A 110 4.27 13.60 3.52
CA TRP A 110 4.82 13.94 2.21
C TRP A 110 4.07 15.16 1.67
N SER A 111 4.79 16.15 1.13
CA SER A 111 4.16 17.26 0.40
C SER A 111 3.50 16.74 -0.89
N GLU A 112 2.61 17.53 -1.48
CA GLU A 112 2.06 17.26 -2.80
C GLU A 112 3.18 17.07 -3.83
N ASP A 113 4.13 18.03 -3.87
CA ASP A 113 5.28 17.98 -4.77
C ASP A 113 6.10 16.70 -4.63
N ARG A 114 6.29 16.21 -3.40
CA ARG A 114 7.00 14.94 -3.17
C ARG A 114 6.23 13.75 -3.71
N LEU A 115 4.91 13.70 -3.49
CA LEU A 115 4.06 12.61 -3.99
C LEU A 115 4.06 12.61 -5.53
N THR A 116 4.00 13.79 -6.15
CA THR A 116 4.10 13.95 -7.61
C THR A 116 5.49 13.59 -8.14
N ALA A 117 6.57 14.00 -7.45
CA ALA A 117 7.95 13.77 -7.86
C ALA A 117 8.38 12.30 -7.77
N GLU A 118 7.86 11.53 -6.81
CA GLU A 118 8.11 10.09 -6.70
C GLU A 118 7.39 9.28 -7.81
N ARG A 119 6.60 9.96 -8.68
CA ARG A 119 5.96 9.44 -9.89
C ARG A 119 5.35 8.05 -9.65
N GLY A 120 4.22 8.03 -8.96
CA GLY A 120 3.44 6.81 -8.90
C GLY A 120 3.18 6.30 -10.33
N LYS A 121 3.29 4.98 -10.53
CA LYS A 121 2.86 4.34 -11.78
C LYS A 121 1.38 3.99 -11.72
N LEU A 122 0.95 3.45 -10.58
CA LEU A 122 -0.42 2.96 -10.34
C LEU A 122 -0.74 3.05 -8.85
N ALA A 123 -2.02 3.21 -8.54
CA ALA A 123 -2.55 3.12 -7.19
C ALA A 123 -3.65 2.07 -7.08
N ILE A 124 -3.65 1.29 -6.00
CA ILE A 124 -4.78 0.44 -5.60
C ILE A 124 -5.60 1.20 -4.56
N VAL A 125 -6.86 1.43 -4.87
CA VAL A 125 -7.85 2.13 -4.03
C VAL A 125 -9.05 1.21 -3.79
N ARG A 126 -9.92 1.56 -2.83
CA ARG A 126 -11.19 0.85 -2.63
C ARG A 126 -12.22 1.19 -3.72
#